data_AF-A0A258XWY5-F1
#
_entry.id   AF-A0A258XWY5-F1
#
_cell.length_a   1.000
_cell.length_b   1.000
_cell.length_c   1.000
_cell.angle_alpha   90.00
_cell.angle_beta   90.00
_cell.angle_gamma   90.00
#
_symmetry.space_group_name_H-M   'P 1'
#
loop_
_entity.id
_entity.type
_entity.pdbx_description
1 polymer ?
#
loop_
_entity_poly.entity_id
_entity_poly.type
_entity_poly.pdbx_seq_one_letter_code
_entity_poly.pdbx_strand_id
1 'polypeptide(L)'
;MLIIAQPVAMLCHAIGGLLLALLVGAHAFGRAVDELPAGWRFRDFTNREWVKSLDWKAIGLRLWQACWPLLATVITIVLWKAFSPPVKSMNIWRWDQKAWSFVLTLRDQSKLLDFSTSIIAGLLVLVGPFLGAKWNWRQGLPALTVFLLFLAIPSDINGSSFVDIRLLPVAAMLGLGLQDWSGARRLQWAKAVAYLGMALLAVRLTVTAWSFNDYAEDYKKQLSALTHVEPGSRVLAFVEHSCLDESWRNTRRDHLASLASLYRQAWVNDNWAVPGLHMIVPRFRPGRNFTADPSEFVWSQRCAGGWRRTVDTALKAAPIERVDYVWLIDTGMPRRADPRLQLVWQEGRSRLFKVRRLGIPTWKVTDL
;
A
#
# COMPACT_ATOMS: atom_id res chain seq x y z
N MET A 1 -2.35 -19.49 -17.94
CA MET A 1 -1.46 -18.31 -17.83
C MET A 1 -1.33 -17.75 -16.41
N LEU A 2 -2.39 -17.75 -15.59
CA LEU A 2 -2.35 -17.28 -14.18
C LEU A 2 -1.43 -18.06 -13.23
N ILE A 3 -1.17 -19.36 -13.48
CA ILE A 3 -0.32 -20.20 -12.61
C ILE A 3 1.16 -19.78 -12.65
N ILE A 4 1.64 -19.20 -13.76
CA ILE A 4 3.02 -18.70 -13.90
C ILE A 4 3.08 -17.20 -13.59
N ALA A 5 2.06 -16.44 -14.01
CA ALA A 5 2.00 -14.99 -13.76
C ALA A 5 1.79 -14.65 -12.28
N GLN A 6 1.06 -15.46 -11.51
CA GLN A 6 0.78 -15.18 -10.10
C GLN A 6 2.03 -15.31 -9.22
N PRO A 7 2.89 -16.35 -9.34
CA PRO A 7 4.20 -16.36 -8.70
C PRO A 7 4.99 -15.12 -9.06
N VAL A 8 5.17 -14.79 -10.35
CA VAL A 8 5.96 -13.63 -10.80
C VAL A 8 5.41 -12.31 -10.25
N ALA A 9 4.09 -12.15 -10.22
CA ALA A 9 3.41 -10.99 -9.66
C ALA A 9 3.59 -10.86 -8.15
N MET A 10 3.43 -11.96 -7.40
CA MET A 10 3.71 -12.01 -5.96
C MET A 10 5.17 -11.72 -5.65
N LEU A 11 6.05 -12.32 -6.45
CA LEU A 11 7.49 -12.25 -6.32
C LEU A 11 8.00 -10.80 -6.54
N CYS A 12 7.39 -10.04 -7.47
CA CYS A 12 7.76 -8.65 -7.75
C CYS A 12 7.20 -7.65 -6.72
N HIS A 13 6.16 -8.01 -5.98
CA HIS A 13 5.48 -7.10 -5.05
C HIS A 13 5.91 -7.26 -3.58
N ALA A 14 6.34 -8.46 -3.17
CA ALA A 14 6.50 -8.80 -1.74
C ALA A 14 7.71 -8.18 -1.02
N ILE A 15 8.10 -6.93 -1.33
CA ILE A 15 9.22 -6.20 -0.73
C ILE A 15 10.55 -6.58 -1.41
N GLY A 16 10.91 -5.81 -2.45
CA GLY A 16 12.26 -5.67 -3.02
C GLY A 16 12.78 -6.79 -3.92
N GLY A 17 12.36 -8.04 -3.71
CA GLY A 17 13.08 -9.19 -4.26
C GLY A 17 13.12 -9.30 -5.79
N LEU A 18 12.01 -9.62 -6.46
CA LEU A 18 12.01 -9.66 -7.92
C LEU A 18 11.84 -8.30 -8.58
N LEU A 19 11.37 -7.26 -7.89
CA LEU A 19 11.36 -5.92 -8.51
C LEU A 19 12.79 -5.51 -8.86
N LEU A 20 13.76 -5.75 -7.97
CA LEU A 20 15.16 -5.54 -8.28
C LEU A 20 15.63 -6.39 -9.47
N ALA A 21 15.25 -7.67 -9.50
CA ALA A 21 15.58 -8.55 -10.61
C ALA A 21 15.00 -8.09 -11.95
N LEU A 22 13.75 -7.62 -11.92
CA LEU A 22 13.04 -7.04 -13.07
C LEU A 22 13.72 -5.77 -13.55
N LEU A 23 14.11 -4.88 -12.64
CA LEU A 23 14.78 -3.61 -12.98
C LEU A 23 16.17 -3.85 -13.55
N VAL A 24 16.98 -4.70 -12.92
CA VAL A 24 18.32 -5.05 -13.39
C VAL A 24 18.25 -5.77 -14.72
N GLY A 25 17.35 -6.75 -14.84
CA GLY A 25 17.12 -7.50 -16.08
C GLY A 25 16.63 -6.59 -17.22
N ALA A 26 15.66 -5.71 -16.96
CA ALA A 26 15.17 -4.74 -17.93
C ALA A 26 16.27 -3.75 -18.35
N HIS A 27 17.08 -3.27 -17.42
CA HIS A 27 18.20 -2.38 -17.75
C HIS A 27 19.29 -3.09 -18.56
N ALA A 28 19.67 -4.32 -18.18
CA ALA A 28 20.68 -5.11 -18.89
C ALA A 28 20.20 -5.50 -20.29
N PHE A 29 18.94 -5.89 -20.43
CA PHE A 29 18.32 -6.15 -21.73
C PHE A 29 18.24 -4.88 -22.57
N GLY A 30 17.79 -3.77 -21.99
CA GLY A 30 17.74 -2.47 -22.67
C GLY A 30 19.12 -2.03 -23.17
N ARG A 31 20.19 -2.30 -22.41
CA ARG A 31 21.57 -2.06 -22.86
C ARG A 31 21.95 -2.93 -24.05
N ALA A 32 21.63 -4.23 -24.01
CA ALA A 32 21.88 -5.12 -25.15
C ALA A 32 21.14 -4.65 -26.41
N VAL A 33 19.92 -4.12 -26.25
CA VAL A 33 19.13 -3.53 -27.34
C VAL A 33 19.75 -2.23 -27.88
N ASP A 34 20.29 -1.38 -27.01
CA ASP A 34 20.97 -0.14 -27.40
C ASP A 34 22.28 -0.40 -28.17
N GLU A 35 22.92 -1.56 -27.95
CA GLU A 35 24.15 -1.99 -28.63
C GLU A 35 23.90 -2.67 -29.99
N LEU A 36 22.63 -2.89 -30.37
CA LEU A 36 22.29 -3.50 -31.66
C LEU A 36 22.66 -2.57 -32.84
N PRO A 37 23.03 -3.14 -34.02
CA PRO A 37 23.42 -2.36 -35.18
C PRO A 37 22.36 -1.33 -35.62
N ALA A 38 22.82 -0.19 -36.14
CA ALA A 38 21.97 0.85 -36.71
C ALA A 38 21.18 0.27 -37.91
N GLY A 39 19.88 0.01 -37.71
CA GLY A 39 19.02 -0.64 -38.71
C GLY A 39 18.04 -1.65 -38.12
N TRP A 40 18.30 -2.17 -36.92
CA TRP A 40 17.41 -3.15 -36.26
C TRP A 40 15.99 -2.62 -35.98
N ARG A 41 15.82 -1.29 -35.88
CA ARG A 41 14.53 -0.63 -35.59
C ARG A 41 13.61 -0.70 -36.81
N PHE A 42 12.33 -1.06 -36.63
CA PHE A 42 11.11 -0.97 -37.48
C PHE A 42 11.19 -1.10 -39.03
N ARG A 43 12.24 -0.61 -39.69
CA ARG A 43 12.45 -0.53 -41.14
C ARG A 43 12.93 -1.81 -41.80
N ASP A 44 13.39 -2.82 -41.05
CA ASP A 44 14.05 -4.01 -41.62
C ASP A 44 13.58 -5.35 -41.04
N PHE A 45 12.30 -5.44 -40.63
CA PHE A 45 11.73 -6.71 -40.14
C PHE A 45 11.69 -7.82 -41.19
N THR A 46 11.78 -7.45 -42.48
CA THR A 46 11.80 -8.35 -43.64
C THR A 46 13.17 -8.99 -43.88
N ASN A 47 14.28 -8.33 -43.50
CA ASN A 47 15.62 -8.88 -43.64
C ASN A 47 16.23 -9.18 -42.25
N ARG A 48 16.08 -10.43 -41.78
CA ARG A 48 16.59 -10.87 -40.47
C ARG A 48 18.05 -11.34 -40.49
N GLU A 49 18.80 -11.09 -41.55
CA GLU A 49 20.21 -11.50 -41.66
C GLU A 49 21.08 -10.94 -40.51
N TRP A 50 20.79 -9.72 -40.04
CA TRP A 50 21.49 -9.11 -38.91
C TRP A 50 21.35 -9.89 -37.59
N VAL A 51 20.26 -10.65 -37.40
CA VAL A 51 20.03 -11.50 -36.21
C VAL A 51 21.09 -12.59 -36.14
N LYS A 52 21.54 -13.09 -37.29
CA LYS A 52 22.61 -14.09 -37.40
C LYS A 52 23.99 -13.50 -37.11
N SER A 53 24.18 -12.19 -37.34
CA SER A 53 25.44 -11.50 -37.02
C SER A 53 25.61 -11.12 -35.54
N LEU A 54 24.60 -11.36 -34.71
CA LEU A 54 24.69 -11.09 -33.28
C LEU A 54 25.49 -12.16 -32.55
N ASP A 55 26.41 -11.73 -31.68
CA ASP A 55 27.04 -12.62 -30.72
C ASP A 55 26.10 -12.91 -29.54
N TRP A 56 25.20 -13.87 -29.76
CA TRP A 56 24.25 -14.35 -28.75
C TRP A 56 24.95 -14.86 -27.48
N LYS A 57 26.16 -15.39 -27.60
CA LYS A 57 26.93 -15.89 -26.45
C LYS A 57 27.41 -14.74 -25.59
N ALA A 58 27.97 -13.68 -26.18
CA ALA A 58 28.38 -12.49 -25.45
C ALA A 58 27.19 -11.77 -24.80
N ILE A 59 26.07 -11.62 -25.52
CA ILE A 59 24.83 -11.03 -24.98
C ILE A 59 24.32 -11.86 -23.80
N GLY A 60 24.24 -13.18 -23.96
CA GLY A 60 23.82 -14.10 -22.91
C GLY A 60 24.72 -14.05 -21.68
N LEU A 61 26.04 -13.99 -21.87
CA LEU A 61 27.00 -13.90 -20.77
C LEU A 61 26.86 -12.59 -19.99
N ARG A 62 26.67 -11.46 -20.68
CA ARG A 62 26.44 -10.14 -20.03
C ARG A 62 25.15 -10.13 -19.22
N LEU A 63 24.06 -10.69 -19.78
CA LEU A 63 22.79 -10.83 -19.08
C LEU A 63 22.93 -11.74 -17.85
N TRP A 64 23.62 -12.88 -17.99
CA TRP A 64 23.89 -13.79 -16.89
C TRP A 64 24.71 -13.11 -15.78
N GLN A 65 25.79 -12.41 -16.12
CA GLN A 65 26.62 -11.67 -15.15
C GLN A 65 25.81 -10.63 -14.37
N ALA A 66 24.86 -9.96 -15.03
CA ALA A 66 23.98 -9.00 -14.36
C ALA A 66 22.90 -9.67 -13.49
N CYS A 67 22.39 -10.84 -13.89
CA CYS A 67 21.21 -11.45 -13.28
C CYS A 67 21.49 -12.59 -12.31
N TRP A 68 22.64 -13.28 -12.40
CA TRP A 68 22.92 -14.46 -11.56
C TRP A 68 22.87 -14.18 -10.04
N PRO A 69 23.28 -13.01 -9.49
CA PRO A 69 23.17 -12.76 -8.06
C PRO A 69 21.71 -12.73 -7.58
N LEU A 70 20.79 -12.43 -8.49
CA LEU A 70 19.36 -12.34 -8.24
C LEU A 70 18.70 -13.73 -8.16
N LEU A 71 19.41 -14.79 -8.56
CA LEU A 71 18.91 -16.16 -8.46
C LEU A 71 18.63 -16.54 -7.00
N ALA A 72 19.48 -16.09 -6.06
CA ALA A 72 19.26 -16.30 -4.63
C ALA A 72 17.91 -15.72 -4.18
N THR A 73 17.57 -14.52 -4.67
CA THR A 73 16.29 -13.86 -4.39
C THR A 73 15.12 -14.61 -4.99
N VAL A 74 15.23 -15.03 -6.26
CA VAL A 74 14.18 -15.81 -6.94
C VAL A 74 13.93 -17.12 -6.17
N ILE A 75 14.99 -17.86 -5.85
CA ILE A 75 14.92 -19.13 -5.11
C ILE A 75 14.27 -18.92 -3.75
N THR A 76 14.71 -17.92 -2.99
CA THR A 76 14.16 -17.64 -1.65
C THR A 76 12.65 -17.46 -1.68
N ILE A 77 12.15 -16.66 -2.62
CA ILE A 77 10.72 -16.36 -2.66
C ILE A 77 9.92 -17.54 -3.25
N VAL A 78 10.48 -18.29 -4.21
CA VAL A 78 9.85 -19.53 -4.71
C VAL A 78 9.72 -20.55 -3.57
N LEU A 79 10.78 -20.75 -2.78
CA LEU A 79 10.76 -21.62 -1.60
C LEU A 79 9.74 -21.11 -0.58
N TRP A 80 9.78 -19.83 -0.22
CA TRP A 80 8.80 -19.24 0.69
C TRP A 80 7.36 -19.47 0.21
N LYS A 81 7.08 -19.27 -1.09
CA LYS A 81 5.76 -19.51 -1.66
C LYS A 81 5.36 -20.99 -1.63
N ALA A 82 6.31 -21.89 -1.87
CA ALA A 82 6.07 -23.34 -1.83
C ALA A 82 5.77 -23.84 -0.41
N PHE A 83 6.38 -23.25 0.62
CA PHE A 83 6.21 -23.65 2.02
C PHE A 83 5.16 -22.84 2.78
N SER A 84 4.66 -21.74 2.22
CA SER A 84 3.64 -20.91 2.87
C SER A 84 2.25 -21.55 2.80
N PRO A 85 1.45 -21.49 3.89
CA PRO A 85 0.07 -21.93 3.86
C PRO A 85 -0.73 -21.23 2.74
N PRO A 86 -1.66 -21.92 2.08
CA PRO A 86 -2.50 -21.30 1.05
C PRO A 86 -3.38 -20.22 1.69
N VAL A 87 -3.32 -19.02 1.13
CA VAL A 87 -4.24 -17.92 1.48
C VAL A 87 -5.28 -17.80 0.39
N LYS A 88 -6.54 -17.65 0.79
CA LYS A 88 -7.61 -17.35 -0.15
C LYS A 88 -7.37 -15.97 -0.74
N SER A 89 -6.89 -15.92 -1.98
CA SER A 89 -6.82 -14.71 -2.78
C SER A 89 -7.92 -14.74 -3.82
N MET A 90 -8.59 -13.61 -4.00
CA MET A 90 -9.59 -13.49 -5.05
C MET A 90 -8.98 -13.14 -6.42
N ASN A 91 -7.69 -12.79 -6.49
CA ASN A 91 -6.98 -12.38 -7.71
C ASN A 91 -7.82 -11.43 -8.58
N ILE A 92 -8.37 -10.37 -7.97
CA ILE A 92 -9.30 -9.46 -8.65
C ILE A 92 -8.53 -8.34 -9.34
N TRP A 93 -8.86 -8.07 -10.60
CA TRP A 93 -8.46 -6.84 -11.29
C TRP A 93 -9.48 -5.74 -11.02
N ARG A 94 -9.10 -4.77 -10.22
CA ARG A 94 -9.92 -3.59 -9.93
C ARG A 94 -9.51 -2.45 -10.87
N TRP A 95 -10.07 -2.44 -12.07
CA TRP A 95 -9.75 -1.43 -13.09
C TRP A 95 -10.13 -0.02 -12.66
N ASP A 96 -11.21 0.11 -11.88
CA ASP A 96 -11.60 1.35 -11.20
C ASP A 96 -10.47 1.86 -10.30
N GLN A 97 -9.91 0.99 -9.46
CA GLN A 97 -8.82 1.31 -8.56
C GLN A 97 -7.52 1.67 -9.31
N LYS A 98 -7.20 0.93 -10.39
CA LYS A 98 -6.05 1.25 -11.26
C LYS A 98 -6.22 2.60 -11.98
N ALA A 99 -7.43 2.96 -12.38
CA ALA A 99 -7.69 4.28 -12.96
C ALA A 99 -7.52 5.38 -11.92
N TRP A 100 -8.10 5.18 -10.72
CA TRP A 100 -7.99 6.14 -9.62
C TRP A 100 -6.56 6.29 -9.08
N SER A 101 -5.70 5.27 -9.19
CA SER A 101 -4.34 5.35 -8.68
C SER A 101 -3.50 6.43 -9.37
N PHE A 102 -3.77 6.80 -10.63
CA PHE A 102 -3.10 7.93 -11.30
C PHE A 102 -3.32 9.26 -10.59
N VAL A 103 -4.43 9.41 -9.88
CA VAL A 103 -4.79 10.60 -9.12
C VAL A 103 -4.38 10.46 -7.64
N LEU A 104 -4.47 9.25 -7.11
CA LEU A 104 -4.24 8.97 -5.68
C LEU A 104 -2.79 8.65 -5.34
N THR A 105 -1.91 8.45 -6.32
CA THR A 105 -0.50 8.05 -6.12
C THR A 105 0.22 8.96 -5.13
N LEU A 106 -0.08 10.25 -5.17
CA LEU A 106 0.55 11.26 -4.34
C LEU A 106 -0.39 11.82 -3.26
N ARG A 107 -1.52 11.18 -3.00
CA ARG A 107 -2.52 11.63 -2.02
C ARG A 107 -1.92 11.77 -0.63
N ASP A 108 -2.07 12.94 -0.04
CA ASP A 108 -1.78 13.21 1.37
C ASP A 108 -2.82 14.18 1.97
N GLN A 109 -2.73 15.48 1.66
CA GLN A 109 -3.52 16.54 2.29
C GLN A 109 -4.41 17.32 1.35
N SER A 110 -3.80 17.82 0.29
CA SER A 110 -4.36 18.87 -0.54
C SER A 110 -4.69 18.24 -1.86
N LYS A 111 -6.00 18.06 -2.08
CA LYS A 111 -6.52 17.48 -3.33
C LYS A 111 -5.92 18.16 -4.55
N LEU A 112 -5.84 19.50 -4.51
CA LEU A 112 -5.29 20.27 -5.62
C LEU A 112 -3.79 20.00 -5.82
N LEU A 113 -2.98 20.05 -4.75
CA LEU A 113 -1.54 19.84 -4.85
C LEU A 113 -1.21 18.41 -5.31
N ASP A 114 -1.87 17.42 -4.73
CA ASP A 114 -1.60 16.00 -4.98
C ASP A 114 -2.00 15.59 -6.40
N PHE A 115 -3.21 15.99 -6.84
CA PHE A 115 -3.71 15.73 -8.19
C PHE A 115 -2.87 16.47 -9.23
N SER A 116 -2.60 17.76 -9.03
CA SER A 116 -1.82 18.56 -9.98
C SER A 116 -0.40 18.03 -10.11
N THR A 117 0.25 17.65 -9.01
CA THR A 117 1.59 17.05 -9.04
C THR A 117 1.58 15.75 -9.83
N SER A 118 0.59 14.88 -9.60
CA SER A 118 0.50 13.59 -10.29
C SER A 118 0.29 13.78 -11.80
N ILE A 119 -0.59 14.71 -12.19
CA ILE A 119 -0.81 15.05 -13.60
C ILE A 119 0.44 15.64 -14.24
N ILE A 120 1.07 16.63 -13.60
CA ILE A 120 2.27 17.28 -14.14
C ILE A 120 3.40 16.26 -14.31
N ALA A 121 3.60 15.38 -13.31
CA ALA A 121 4.55 14.29 -13.39
C ALA A 121 4.26 13.35 -14.58
N GLY A 122 3.01 12.90 -14.73
CA GLY A 122 2.60 12.05 -15.85
C GLY A 122 2.75 12.73 -17.22
N LEU A 123 2.35 14.00 -17.32
CA LEU A 123 2.52 14.80 -18.54
C LEU A 123 3.99 15.00 -18.87
N LEU A 124 4.87 15.21 -17.89
CA LEU A 124 6.30 15.39 -18.13
C LEU A 124 6.98 14.10 -18.63
N VAL A 125 6.52 12.92 -18.17
CA VAL A 125 6.92 11.64 -18.78
C VAL A 125 6.54 11.64 -20.26
N LEU A 126 5.28 11.93 -20.61
CA LEU A 126 4.79 11.83 -21.98
C LEU A 126 5.32 12.94 -22.92
N VAL A 127 5.44 14.16 -22.43
CA VAL A 127 5.76 15.37 -23.21
C VAL A 127 7.26 15.68 -23.19
N GLY A 128 7.99 15.22 -22.18
CA GLY A 128 9.45 15.38 -22.05
C GLY A 128 10.21 15.08 -23.34
N PRO A 129 9.91 13.98 -24.06
CA PRO A 129 10.52 13.69 -25.36
C PRO A 129 10.38 14.80 -26.41
N PHE A 130 9.23 15.47 -26.47
CA PHE A 130 9.00 16.60 -27.39
C PHE A 130 9.75 17.86 -26.97
N LEU A 131 10.06 18.00 -25.67
CA LEU A 131 10.89 19.07 -25.12
C LEU A 131 12.40 18.79 -25.27
N GLY A 132 12.77 17.61 -25.77
CA GLY A 132 14.14 17.19 -26.04
C GLY A 132 14.74 16.26 -24.99
N ALA A 133 13.97 15.81 -24.01
CA ALA A 133 14.35 14.66 -23.20
C ALA A 133 14.45 13.41 -24.07
N LYS A 134 15.31 12.47 -23.73
CA LYS A 134 15.45 11.22 -24.47
C LYS A 134 15.43 10.04 -23.52
N TRP A 135 14.94 8.92 -24.03
CA TRP A 135 15.17 7.61 -23.44
C TRP A 135 15.88 6.74 -24.45
N ASN A 136 16.98 6.15 -24.03
CA ASN A 136 17.49 4.94 -24.65
C ASN A 136 16.79 3.73 -24.02
N TRP A 137 16.90 2.55 -24.62
CA TRP A 137 16.22 1.35 -24.12
C TRP A 137 16.66 0.99 -22.71
N ARG A 138 17.96 1.14 -22.39
CA ARG A 138 18.47 0.92 -21.03
C ARG A 138 17.79 1.82 -19.98
N GLN A 139 17.36 3.03 -20.34
CA GLN A 139 16.73 4.00 -19.44
C GLN A 139 15.22 3.82 -19.36
N GLY A 140 14.56 3.66 -20.51
CA GLY A 140 13.09 3.59 -20.58
C GLY A 140 12.53 2.22 -20.21
N LEU A 141 13.26 1.14 -20.48
CA LEU A 141 12.71 -0.21 -20.33
C LEU A 141 12.41 -0.59 -18.86
N PRO A 142 13.22 -0.22 -17.84
CA PRO A 142 12.84 -0.43 -16.45
C PRO A 142 11.49 0.21 -16.09
N ALA A 143 11.29 1.49 -16.45
CA ALA A 143 10.03 2.20 -16.21
C ALA A 143 8.84 1.54 -16.93
N LEU A 144 9.02 1.21 -18.21
CA LEU A 144 8.01 0.53 -19.02
C LEU A 144 7.65 -0.84 -18.45
N THR A 145 8.64 -1.63 -18.04
CA THR A 145 8.41 -2.98 -17.52
C THR A 145 7.63 -2.94 -16.20
N VAL A 146 7.95 -2.00 -15.29
CA VAL A 146 7.18 -1.82 -14.06
C VAL A 146 5.76 -1.32 -14.35
N PHE A 147 5.57 -0.44 -15.35
CA PHE A 147 4.25 0.01 -15.76
C PHE A 147 3.40 -1.12 -16.37
N LEU A 148 3.99 -1.95 -17.23
CA LEU A 148 3.33 -3.13 -17.78
C LEU A 148 2.97 -4.12 -16.66
N LEU A 149 3.84 -4.27 -15.66
CA LEU A 149 3.55 -5.08 -14.48
C LEU A 149 2.36 -4.51 -13.68
N PHE A 150 2.30 -3.19 -13.47
CA PHE A 150 1.15 -2.52 -12.86
C PHE A 150 -0.17 -2.87 -13.58
N LEU A 151 -0.19 -2.91 -14.91
CA LEU A 151 -1.37 -3.30 -15.68
C LEU A 151 -1.66 -4.80 -15.57
N ALA A 152 -0.60 -5.62 -15.63
CA ALA A 152 -0.70 -7.07 -15.74
C ALA A 152 -1.08 -7.76 -14.43
N ILE A 153 -0.73 -7.22 -13.26
CA ILE A 153 -0.98 -7.92 -11.98
C ILE A 153 -2.34 -7.58 -11.36
N PRO A 154 -2.98 -8.52 -10.64
CA PRO A 154 -4.21 -8.24 -9.91
C PRO A 154 -3.97 -7.26 -8.76
N SER A 155 -5.03 -6.61 -8.33
CA SER A 155 -4.99 -5.65 -7.22
C SER A 155 -4.84 -6.31 -5.86
N ASP A 156 -5.35 -7.53 -5.73
CA ASP A 156 -5.28 -8.33 -4.51
C ASP A 156 -4.59 -9.66 -4.79
N ILE A 157 -3.50 -9.97 -4.07
CA ILE A 157 -2.76 -11.23 -4.20
C ILE A 157 -2.41 -11.79 -2.83
N ASN A 158 -2.77 -13.06 -2.59
CA ASN A 158 -2.37 -13.81 -1.40
C ASN A 158 -2.74 -13.15 -0.05
N GLY A 159 -3.87 -12.45 -0.01
CA GLY A 159 -4.33 -11.70 1.17
C GLY A 159 -3.69 -10.31 1.32
N SER A 160 -2.78 -9.93 0.43
CA SER A 160 -2.33 -8.54 0.29
C SER A 160 -3.25 -7.80 -0.68
N SER A 161 -3.63 -6.58 -0.32
CA SER A 161 -4.41 -5.66 -1.17
C SER A 161 -3.52 -4.54 -1.69
N PHE A 162 -3.95 -3.88 -2.78
CA PHE A 162 -3.25 -2.74 -3.39
C PHE A 162 -1.88 -3.07 -3.99
N VAL A 163 -1.71 -4.31 -4.47
CA VAL A 163 -0.43 -4.87 -4.92
C VAL A 163 0.07 -4.15 -6.19
N ASP A 164 -0.84 -3.96 -7.13
CA ASP A 164 -0.63 -3.27 -8.38
C ASP A 164 -0.34 -1.78 -8.19
N ILE A 165 -1.19 -1.04 -7.47
CA ILE A 165 -1.16 0.42 -7.45
C ILE A 165 0.14 0.99 -6.86
N ARG A 166 0.86 0.20 -6.04
CA ARG A 166 2.17 0.57 -5.50
C ARG A 166 3.26 0.62 -6.57
N LEU A 167 3.08 -0.06 -7.70
CA LEU A 167 4.04 -0.06 -8.81
C LEU A 167 3.96 1.20 -9.66
N LEU A 168 2.79 1.85 -9.74
CA LEU A 168 2.59 3.06 -10.54
C LEU A 168 3.54 4.21 -10.16
N PRO A 169 3.68 4.60 -8.87
CA PRO A 169 4.66 5.62 -8.49
C PRO A 169 6.09 5.23 -8.85
N VAL A 170 6.44 3.95 -8.72
CA VAL A 170 7.78 3.47 -9.08
C VAL A 170 8.03 3.62 -10.58
N ALA A 171 7.07 3.22 -11.42
CA ALA A 171 7.15 3.43 -12.87
C ALA A 171 7.29 4.91 -13.24
N ALA A 172 6.51 5.79 -12.59
CA ALA A 172 6.58 7.24 -12.83
C ALA A 172 7.92 7.84 -12.39
N MET A 173 8.43 7.46 -11.21
CA MET A 173 9.73 7.90 -10.70
C MET A 173 10.88 7.47 -11.62
N LEU A 174 10.87 6.22 -12.11
CA LEU A 174 11.86 5.73 -13.06
C LEU A 174 11.72 6.44 -14.41
N GLY A 175 10.50 6.61 -14.89
CA GLY A 175 10.21 7.31 -16.14
C GLY A 175 10.77 8.72 -16.12
N LEU A 176 10.53 9.49 -15.06
CA LEU A 176 11.05 10.85 -14.90
C LEU A 176 12.56 10.87 -14.62
N GLY A 177 13.02 10.08 -13.65
CA GLY A 177 14.40 10.14 -13.15
C GLY A 177 15.44 9.62 -14.13
N LEU A 178 15.06 8.76 -15.08
CA LEU A 178 15.95 8.20 -16.10
C LEU A 178 15.86 8.93 -17.45
N GLN A 179 15.09 10.00 -17.56
CA GLN A 179 15.10 10.87 -18.75
C GLN A 179 16.46 11.54 -18.91
N ASP A 180 17.06 11.44 -20.09
CA ASP A 180 18.26 12.16 -20.45
C ASP A 180 17.91 13.52 -21.07
N TRP A 181 18.23 14.58 -20.34
CA TRP A 181 18.01 15.97 -20.77
C TRP A 181 19.26 16.63 -21.36
N SER A 182 20.39 15.91 -21.48
CA SER A 182 21.64 16.46 -22.03
C SER A 182 21.50 16.91 -23.49
N GLY A 183 20.62 16.26 -24.25
CA GLY A 183 20.30 16.58 -25.63
C GLY A 183 19.12 17.53 -25.82
N ALA A 184 18.68 18.24 -24.77
CA ALA A 184 17.51 19.10 -24.84
C ALA A 184 17.69 20.21 -25.90
N ARG A 185 16.67 20.44 -26.73
CA ARG A 185 16.70 21.42 -27.83
C ARG A 185 17.03 22.84 -27.36
N ARG A 186 16.65 23.18 -26.12
CA ARG A 186 17.01 24.43 -25.46
C ARG A 186 17.39 24.13 -24.02
N LEU A 187 18.61 24.50 -23.63
CA LEU A 187 19.11 24.34 -22.26
C LEU A 187 18.20 25.00 -21.21
N GLN A 188 17.53 26.10 -21.59
CA GLN A 188 16.56 26.80 -20.75
C GLN A 188 15.39 25.90 -20.31
N TRP A 189 14.92 24.99 -21.16
CA TRP A 189 13.83 24.06 -20.81
C TRP A 189 14.27 23.06 -19.76
N ALA A 190 15.45 22.46 -19.93
CA ALA A 190 16.01 21.53 -18.94
C ALA A 190 16.22 22.22 -17.58
N LYS A 191 16.74 23.46 -17.58
CA LYS A 191 16.87 24.28 -16.36
C LYS A 191 15.52 24.59 -15.73
N ALA A 192 14.54 25.02 -16.52
CA ALA A 192 13.21 25.34 -16.01
C ALA A 192 12.53 24.12 -15.38
N VAL A 193 12.58 22.96 -16.04
CA VAL A 193 12.07 21.69 -15.50
C VAL A 193 12.75 21.34 -14.18
N ALA A 194 14.08 21.44 -14.11
CA ALA A 194 14.84 21.16 -12.89
C ALA A 194 14.47 22.12 -11.74
N TYR A 195 14.46 23.43 -11.98
CA TYR A 195 14.13 24.43 -10.95
C TYR A 195 12.67 24.34 -10.49
N LEU A 196 11.73 24.17 -11.41
CA LEU A 196 10.32 23.99 -11.07
C LEU A 196 10.09 22.67 -10.33
N GLY A 197 10.79 21.60 -10.72
CA GLY A 197 10.76 20.32 -10.01
C GLY A 197 11.30 20.43 -8.59
N MET A 198 12.42 21.14 -8.38
CA MET A 198 12.96 21.42 -7.04
C MET A 198 12.02 22.29 -6.20
N ALA A 199 11.43 23.34 -6.80
CA ALA A 199 10.45 24.18 -6.11
C ALA A 199 9.22 23.38 -5.69
N LEU A 200 8.69 22.53 -6.59
CA LEU A 200 7.56 21.64 -6.28
C LEU A 200 7.92 20.64 -5.18
N LEU A 201 9.11 20.04 -5.25
CA LEU A 201 9.61 19.15 -4.20
C LEU A 201 9.68 19.88 -2.84
N ALA A 202 10.24 21.08 -2.81
CA ALA A 202 10.32 21.89 -1.58
C ALA A 202 8.92 22.18 -1.00
N VAL A 203 7.99 22.64 -1.84
CA VAL A 203 6.59 22.88 -1.44
C VAL A 203 5.96 21.62 -0.87
N ARG A 204 6.12 20.47 -1.54
CA ARG A 204 5.54 19.20 -1.07
C ARG A 204 6.19 18.70 0.22
N LEU A 205 7.51 18.83 0.36
CA LEU A 205 8.22 18.49 1.58
C LEU A 205 7.72 19.34 2.76
N THR A 206 7.56 20.65 2.57
CA THR A 206 7.04 21.54 3.61
C THR A 206 5.60 21.20 4.00
N VAL A 207 4.69 21.00 3.02
CA VAL A 207 3.29 20.62 3.30
C VAL A 207 3.22 19.27 4.02
N THR A 208 4.02 18.30 3.58
CA THR A 208 4.08 16.97 4.21
C THR A 208 4.64 17.08 5.62
N ALA A 209 5.75 17.78 5.83
CA ALA A 209 6.39 17.96 7.13
C ALA A 209 5.44 18.63 8.14
N TRP A 210 4.76 19.70 7.72
CA TRP A 210 3.77 20.37 8.56
C TRP A 210 2.63 19.42 8.94
N SER A 211 2.15 18.62 8.00
CA SER A 211 1.09 17.66 8.27
C SER A 211 1.52 16.53 9.20
N PHE A 212 2.78 16.09 9.11
CA PHE A 212 3.35 15.12 10.04
C PHE A 212 3.46 15.67 11.46
N ASN A 213 3.67 16.98 11.62
CA ASN A 213 3.57 17.60 12.95
C ASN A 213 2.14 17.47 13.52
N ASP A 214 1.12 17.81 12.72
CA ASP A 214 -0.28 17.66 13.14
C ASP A 214 -0.63 16.19 13.45
N TYR A 215 -0.17 15.26 12.62
CA TYR A 215 -0.36 13.82 12.86
C TYR A 215 0.31 13.37 14.14
N ALA A 216 1.52 13.86 14.45
CA ALA A 216 2.22 13.50 15.67
C ALA A 216 1.48 13.98 16.92
N GLU A 217 0.91 15.18 16.89
CA GLU A 217 0.09 15.70 17.98
C GLU A 217 -1.20 14.90 18.17
N ASP A 218 -1.92 14.61 17.08
CA ASP A 218 -3.13 13.79 17.15
C ASP A 218 -2.82 12.37 17.62
N TYR A 219 -1.75 11.74 17.12
CA TYR A 219 -1.28 10.44 17.60
C TYR A 219 -1.00 10.45 19.12
N LYS A 220 -0.31 11.47 19.63
CA LYS A 220 -0.04 11.58 21.07
C LYS A 220 -1.34 11.67 21.88
N LYS A 221 -2.30 12.47 21.42
CA LYS A 221 -3.61 12.58 22.06
C LYS A 221 -4.33 11.25 22.05
N GLN A 222 -4.46 10.59 20.90
CA GLN A 222 -5.14 9.31 20.81
C GLN A 222 -4.45 8.22 21.64
N LEU A 223 -3.12 8.14 21.61
CA LEU A 223 -2.35 7.14 22.38
C LEU A 223 -2.39 7.38 23.90
N SER A 224 -2.79 8.57 24.36
CA SER A 224 -3.04 8.80 25.78
C SER A 224 -4.15 7.88 26.32
N ALA A 225 -5.07 7.40 25.48
CA ALA A 225 -6.06 6.38 25.84
C ALA A 225 -5.41 5.12 26.43
N LEU A 226 -4.20 4.77 25.97
CA LEU A 226 -3.49 3.59 26.43
C LEU A 226 -3.08 3.68 27.91
N THR A 227 -3.06 4.86 28.55
CA THR A 227 -2.83 4.98 30.01
C THR A 227 -3.94 4.30 30.83
N HIS A 228 -5.12 4.12 30.24
CA HIS A 228 -6.28 3.49 30.86
C HIS A 228 -6.45 2.00 30.52
N VAL A 229 -5.63 1.47 29.60
CA VAL A 229 -5.65 0.07 29.18
C VAL A 229 -4.69 -0.74 30.04
N GLU A 230 -5.21 -1.73 30.76
CA GLU A 230 -4.40 -2.65 31.56
C GLU A 230 -3.53 -3.55 30.66
N PRO A 231 -2.27 -3.85 31.05
CA PRO A 231 -1.42 -4.75 30.29
C PRO A 231 -2.06 -6.14 30.06
N GLY A 232 -1.89 -6.71 28.86
CA GLY A 232 -2.44 -8.03 28.50
C GLY A 232 -3.95 -8.04 28.18
N SER A 233 -4.61 -6.88 28.20
CA SER A 233 -6.05 -6.77 27.92
C SER A 233 -6.43 -7.15 26.49
N ARG A 234 -7.70 -7.48 26.29
CA ARG A 234 -8.32 -7.66 24.97
C ARG A 234 -9.06 -6.39 24.57
N VAL A 235 -8.59 -5.71 23.54
CA VAL A 235 -9.11 -4.42 23.09
C VAL A 235 -9.77 -4.61 21.72
N LEU A 236 -11.08 -4.34 21.65
CA LEU A 236 -11.81 -4.29 20.39
C LEU A 236 -11.83 -2.85 19.87
N ALA A 237 -11.08 -2.57 18.82
CA ALA A 237 -10.99 -1.26 18.20
C ALA A 237 -11.92 -1.14 16.99
N PHE A 238 -12.51 0.04 16.83
CA PHE A 238 -13.20 0.48 15.62
C PHE A 238 -12.68 1.83 15.17
N VAL A 239 -12.16 1.92 13.95
CA VAL A 239 -11.59 3.15 13.37
C VAL A 239 -12.47 3.61 12.22
N GLU A 240 -12.91 4.87 12.26
CA GLU A 240 -13.77 5.42 11.20
C GLU A 240 -12.98 5.79 9.94
N HIS A 241 -13.41 5.22 8.81
CA HIS A 241 -12.98 5.54 7.46
C HIS A 241 -14.03 6.42 6.79
N SER A 242 -13.55 7.40 6.04
CA SER A 242 -14.34 8.21 5.13
C SER A 242 -14.03 7.83 3.69
N CYS A 243 -14.98 8.10 2.80
CA CYS A 243 -14.80 8.03 1.36
C CYS A 243 -14.13 9.32 0.85
N LEU A 244 -13.52 9.24 -0.33
CA LEU A 244 -12.72 10.34 -0.92
C LEU A 244 -13.51 11.64 -1.07
N ASP A 245 -14.82 11.54 -1.31
CA ASP A 245 -15.71 12.70 -1.46
C ASP A 245 -15.98 13.40 -0.13
N GLU A 246 -15.91 12.68 0.99
CA GLU A 246 -16.08 13.24 2.33
C GLU A 246 -14.77 13.78 2.90
N SER A 247 -13.65 13.06 2.71
CA SER A 247 -12.32 13.53 3.11
C SER A 247 -11.24 13.09 2.14
N TRP A 248 -10.52 14.08 1.60
CA TRP A 248 -9.29 13.82 0.85
C TRP A 248 -8.14 13.44 1.77
N ARG A 249 -8.00 14.11 2.92
CA ARG A 249 -6.89 13.88 3.86
C ARG A 249 -6.93 12.45 4.39
N ASN A 250 -5.78 11.78 4.41
CA ASN A 250 -5.62 10.51 5.12
C ASN A 250 -5.39 10.78 6.61
N THR A 251 -6.21 10.26 7.52
CA THR A 251 -6.01 10.50 8.96
C THR A 251 -4.79 9.77 9.53
N ARG A 252 -4.25 8.81 8.77
CA ARG A 252 -3.15 7.92 9.13
C ARG A 252 -3.40 7.11 10.41
N ARG A 253 -4.64 7.00 10.89
CA ARG A 253 -5.01 6.32 12.14
C ARG A 253 -5.59 4.92 11.96
N ASP A 254 -5.72 4.47 10.72
CA ASP A 254 -6.29 3.18 10.29
C ASP A 254 -5.83 2.03 11.19
N HIS A 255 -4.53 1.98 11.51
CA HIS A 255 -3.91 0.94 12.35
C HIS A 255 -3.30 1.47 13.65
N LEU A 256 -3.80 2.59 14.17
CA LEU A 256 -3.31 3.17 15.42
C LEU A 256 -3.49 2.19 16.59
N ALA A 257 -4.60 1.44 16.61
CA ALA A 257 -4.95 0.53 17.69
C ALA A 257 -3.92 -0.58 17.89
N SER A 258 -3.24 -1.03 16.83
CA SER A 258 -2.12 -1.99 16.88
C SER A 258 -1.00 -1.59 17.84
N LEU A 259 -0.81 -0.30 18.14
CA LEU A 259 0.16 0.16 19.12
C LEU A 259 -0.19 -0.29 20.55
N ALA A 260 -1.44 -0.65 20.84
CA ALA A 260 -1.80 -1.26 22.13
C ALA A 260 -1.11 -2.62 22.34
N SER A 261 -0.86 -3.39 21.27
CA SER A 261 -0.08 -4.62 21.37
C SER A 261 1.38 -4.36 21.75
N LEU A 262 1.95 -3.25 21.29
CA LEU A 262 3.32 -2.86 21.64
C LEU A 262 3.42 -2.28 23.06
N TYR A 263 2.60 -1.29 23.39
CA TYR A 263 2.74 -0.53 24.64
C TYR A 263 2.03 -1.18 25.84
N ARG A 264 1.04 -2.05 25.59
CA ARG A 264 0.24 -2.70 26.62
C ARG A 264 0.19 -4.21 26.49
N GLN A 265 0.94 -4.81 25.56
CA GLN A 265 0.87 -6.26 25.33
C GLN A 265 -0.58 -6.74 25.09
N ALA A 266 -1.44 -5.83 24.62
CA ALA A 266 -2.85 -6.08 24.48
C ALA A 266 -3.12 -6.83 23.18
N TRP A 267 -4.12 -7.71 23.18
CA TRP A 267 -4.66 -8.19 21.92
C TRP A 267 -5.56 -7.12 21.31
N VAL A 268 -5.43 -6.88 20.00
CA VAL A 268 -6.37 -6.06 19.21
C VAL A 268 -6.85 -6.79 17.98
N ASN A 269 -8.07 -6.47 17.55
CA ASN A 269 -8.66 -6.97 16.32
C ASN A 269 -8.09 -6.30 15.06
N ASP A 270 -7.22 -5.30 15.23
CA ASP A 270 -6.45 -4.60 14.19
C ASP A 270 -5.16 -5.35 13.78
N ASN A 271 -4.87 -6.48 14.42
CA ASN A 271 -3.66 -7.24 14.14
C ASN A 271 -3.64 -7.74 12.68
N TRP A 272 -2.58 -7.38 11.96
CA TRP A 272 -2.28 -7.87 10.62
C TRP A 272 -1.80 -9.31 10.68
N ALA A 273 -2.70 -10.28 10.49
CA ALA A 273 -2.39 -11.70 10.60
C ALA A 273 -2.81 -12.48 9.35
N VAL A 274 -2.15 -12.17 8.22
CA VAL A 274 -2.38 -12.89 6.97
C VAL A 274 -1.46 -14.12 6.93
N PRO A 275 -2.00 -15.36 6.86
CA PRO A 275 -1.19 -16.57 6.82
C PRO A 275 -0.14 -16.50 5.69
N GLY A 276 1.08 -16.95 5.94
CA GLY A 276 2.15 -16.93 4.93
C GLY A 276 2.77 -15.55 4.64
N LEU A 277 2.09 -14.43 4.91
CA LEU A 277 2.68 -13.08 4.81
C LEU A 277 3.27 -12.62 6.14
N HIS A 278 2.56 -12.83 7.24
CA HIS A 278 2.96 -12.35 8.56
C HIS A 278 3.40 -13.51 9.46
N MET A 279 4.43 -13.27 10.26
CA MET A 279 5.01 -14.27 11.18
C MET A 279 4.26 -14.36 12.52
N ILE A 280 3.00 -13.92 12.56
CA ILE A 280 2.18 -13.89 13.78
C ILE A 280 0.87 -14.65 13.55
N VAL A 281 0.40 -15.35 14.60
CA VAL A 281 -0.88 -16.06 14.60
C VAL A 281 -1.69 -15.64 15.83
N PRO A 282 -2.83 -14.93 15.64
CA PRO A 282 -3.72 -14.58 16.73
C PRO A 282 -4.31 -15.84 17.37
N ARG A 283 -4.03 -16.02 18.67
CA ARG A 283 -4.60 -17.11 19.49
C ARG A 283 -6.00 -16.76 19.98
N PHE A 284 -6.21 -15.53 20.42
CA PHE A 284 -7.53 -15.07 20.83
C PHE A 284 -8.38 -14.70 19.61
N ARG A 285 -9.58 -15.28 19.54
CA ARG A 285 -10.52 -15.12 18.42
C ARG A 285 -11.93 -14.92 18.97
N PRO A 286 -12.35 -13.67 19.28
CA PRO A 286 -13.61 -13.45 19.97
C PRO A 286 -14.82 -13.73 19.07
N GLY A 287 -14.66 -13.61 17.75
CA GLY A 287 -15.67 -13.95 16.75
C GLY A 287 -15.10 -13.92 15.33
N ARG A 288 -15.81 -14.56 14.39
CA ARG A 288 -15.35 -14.78 13.00
C ARG A 288 -14.93 -13.50 12.27
N ASN A 289 -15.65 -12.39 12.51
CA ASN A 289 -15.45 -11.12 11.81
C ASN A 289 -14.79 -10.04 12.69
N PHE A 290 -14.16 -10.42 13.80
CA PHE A 290 -13.58 -9.52 14.81
C PHE A 290 -12.23 -10.00 15.33
N THR A 291 -11.47 -10.73 14.51
CA THR A 291 -10.23 -11.39 14.96
C THR A 291 -8.95 -10.68 14.51
N ALA A 292 -8.99 -10.04 13.34
CA ALA A 292 -7.83 -9.47 12.65
C ALA A 292 -8.31 -8.42 11.64
N ASP A 293 -7.37 -7.67 11.08
CA ASP A 293 -7.62 -6.78 9.95
C ASP A 293 -8.41 -7.49 8.84
N PRO A 294 -9.41 -6.83 8.22
CA PRO A 294 -9.83 -5.43 8.39
C PRO A 294 -11.05 -5.27 9.31
N SER A 295 -11.09 -5.95 10.46
CA SER A 295 -12.29 -6.02 11.30
C SER A 295 -12.60 -4.73 12.08
N GLU A 296 -11.57 -3.93 12.33
CA GLU A 296 -11.56 -2.62 12.97
C GLU A 296 -12.14 -1.52 12.09
N PHE A 297 -12.08 -1.64 10.77
CA PHE A 297 -12.66 -0.61 9.91
C PHE A 297 -14.18 -0.53 10.03
N VAL A 298 -14.63 0.70 10.32
CA VAL A 298 -16.02 1.13 10.21
C VAL A 298 -16.06 2.38 9.32
N TRP A 299 -17.20 2.65 8.68
CA TRP A 299 -17.32 3.76 7.73
C TRP A 299 -18.30 4.82 8.23
N SER A 300 -18.03 6.08 7.88
CA SER A 300 -18.97 7.19 8.08
C SER A 300 -20.33 6.88 7.46
N GLN A 301 -21.41 7.48 7.98
CA GLN A 301 -22.77 7.15 7.53
C GLN A 301 -22.99 7.36 6.02
N ARG A 302 -22.33 8.37 5.43
CA ARG A 302 -22.45 8.69 4.00
C ARG A 302 -21.69 7.70 3.11
N CYS A 303 -20.67 7.04 3.65
CA CYS A 303 -19.78 6.15 2.90
C CYS A 303 -20.04 4.66 3.17
N ALA A 304 -20.84 4.35 4.20
CA ALA A 304 -21.28 3.01 4.52
C ALA A 304 -22.27 2.46 3.48
N GLY A 305 -22.25 1.14 3.28
CA GLY A 305 -23.09 0.46 2.28
C GLY A 305 -22.53 -0.91 1.90
N GLY A 306 -23.43 -1.86 1.59
CA GLY A 306 -23.04 -3.25 1.31
C GLY A 306 -22.27 -3.88 2.47
N TRP A 307 -21.00 -4.22 2.24
CA TRP A 307 -20.11 -4.80 3.26
C TRP A 307 -19.46 -3.78 4.21
N ARG A 308 -19.54 -2.47 3.91
CA ARG A 308 -18.94 -1.39 4.70
C ARG A 308 -19.85 -1.01 5.86
N ARG A 309 -19.46 -1.44 7.07
CA ARG A 309 -20.25 -1.35 8.30
C ARG A 309 -20.10 0.03 8.96
N THR A 310 -21.19 0.63 9.43
CA THR A 310 -21.10 1.75 10.38
C THR A 310 -20.70 1.25 11.76
N VAL A 311 -20.22 2.15 12.64
CA VAL A 311 -19.92 1.81 14.04
C VAL A 311 -21.12 1.18 14.75
N ASP A 312 -22.34 1.67 14.50
CA ASP A 312 -23.57 1.11 15.08
C ASP A 312 -23.82 -0.33 14.63
N THR A 313 -23.54 -0.62 13.35
CA THR A 313 -23.76 -1.95 12.78
C THR A 313 -22.69 -2.93 13.23
N ALA A 314 -21.45 -2.45 13.36
CA ALA A 314 -20.35 -3.24 13.88
C ALA A 314 -20.58 -3.60 15.37
N LEU A 315 -20.96 -2.63 16.20
CA LEU A 315 -21.21 -2.84 17.63
C LEU A 315 -22.38 -3.80 17.90
N LYS A 316 -23.42 -3.81 17.07
CA LYS A 316 -24.54 -4.78 17.21
C LYS A 316 -24.10 -6.23 17.14
N ALA A 317 -23.07 -6.54 16.35
CA ALA A 317 -22.56 -7.89 16.15
C ALA A 317 -21.24 -8.14 16.92
N ALA A 318 -20.73 -7.12 17.60
CA ALA A 318 -19.45 -7.18 18.29
C ALA A 318 -19.54 -8.13 19.50
N PRO A 319 -18.53 -8.99 19.72
CA PRO A 319 -18.46 -9.87 20.88
C PRO A 319 -17.98 -9.11 22.13
N ILE A 320 -18.74 -8.08 22.53
CA ILE A 320 -18.38 -7.13 23.60
C ILE A 320 -18.12 -7.87 24.92
N GLU A 321 -18.87 -8.94 25.22
CA GLU A 321 -18.72 -9.76 26.42
C GLU A 321 -17.38 -10.53 26.50
N ARG A 322 -16.64 -10.63 25.39
CA ARG A 322 -15.38 -11.39 25.33
C ARG A 322 -14.14 -10.50 25.42
N VAL A 323 -14.30 -9.18 25.42
CA VAL A 323 -13.21 -8.21 25.42
C VAL A 323 -13.25 -7.36 26.69
N ASP A 324 -12.10 -6.76 27.03
CA ASP A 324 -11.96 -5.95 28.24
C ASP A 324 -12.19 -4.46 27.95
N TYR A 325 -11.90 -4.04 26.72
CA TYR A 325 -12.06 -2.67 26.26
C TYR A 325 -12.64 -2.59 24.86
N VAL A 326 -13.38 -1.51 24.60
CA VAL A 326 -13.80 -1.10 23.26
C VAL A 326 -13.24 0.28 22.98
N TRP A 327 -12.45 0.40 21.92
CA TRP A 327 -11.84 1.66 21.52
C TRP A 327 -12.46 2.16 20.22
N LEU A 328 -13.22 3.24 20.31
CA LEU A 328 -13.78 3.93 19.16
C LEU A 328 -12.84 5.07 18.76
N ILE A 329 -12.28 5.02 17.56
CA ILE A 329 -11.37 6.05 17.03
C ILE A 329 -12.11 6.80 15.93
N ASP A 330 -12.28 8.12 16.13
CA ASP A 330 -13.01 9.05 15.26
C ASP A 330 -14.48 8.76 14.98
N THR A 331 -15.06 7.68 15.48
CA THR A 331 -16.45 7.31 15.13
C THR A 331 -17.50 8.27 15.72
N GLY A 332 -17.22 8.93 16.84
CA GLY A 332 -18.23 9.63 17.64
C GLY A 332 -18.87 8.72 18.70
N MET A 333 -20.04 9.13 19.22
CA MET A 333 -20.84 8.27 20.09
C MET A 333 -21.69 7.34 19.23
N PRO A 334 -21.79 6.03 19.58
CA PRO A 334 -22.76 5.16 18.93
C PRO A 334 -24.18 5.64 19.25
N ARG A 335 -25.10 5.48 18.30
CA ARG A 335 -26.52 5.90 18.46
C ARG A 335 -27.24 5.10 19.53
N ARG A 336 -26.79 3.86 19.79
CA ARG A 336 -27.30 3.01 20.86
C ARG A 336 -26.17 2.72 21.83
N ALA A 337 -26.37 3.11 23.09
CA ALA A 337 -25.44 2.76 24.15
C ALA A 337 -25.59 1.27 24.50
N ASP A 338 -24.47 0.58 24.66
CA ASP A 338 -24.44 -0.75 25.27
C ASP A 338 -24.17 -0.55 26.78
N PRO A 339 -25.04 -1.06 27.67
CA PRO A 339 -24.91 -0.83 29.11
C PRO A 339 -23.64 -1.43 29.72
N ARG A 340 -22.94 -2.31 29.01
CA ARG A 340 -21.63 -2.84 29.42
C ARG A 340 -20.51 -1.83 29.26
N LEU A 341 -20.65 -0.83 28.39
CA LEU A 341 -19.57 0.09 28.03
C LEU A 341 -19.50 1.26 29.00
N GLN A 342 -18.48 1.25 29.86
CA GLN A 342 -18.18 2.36 30.76
C GLN A 342 -17.09 3.23 30.14
N LEU A 343 -17.39 4.49 29.87
CA LEU A 343 -16.40 5.44 29.34
C LEU A 343 -15.26 5.62 30.36
N VAL A 344 -14.02 5.45 29.92
CA VAL A 344 -12.82 5.67 30.75
C VAL A 344 -11.88 6.73 30.19
N TRP A 345 -12.01 7.05 28.89
CA TRP A 345 -11.23 8.11 28.25
C TRP A 345 -11.97 8.63 27.01
N GLN A 346 -11.78 9.92 26.70
CA GLN A 346 -12.33 10.57 25.51
C GLN A 346 -11.40 11.67 25.00
N GLU A 347 -11.34 11.83 23.68
CA GLU A 347 -10.70 12.96 22.99
C GLU A 347 -11.45 13.22 21.69
N GLY A 348 -12.14 14.37 21.58
CA GLY A 348 -12.94 14.72 20.42
C GLY A 348 -13.97 13.64 20.05
N ARG A 349 -13.80 13.02 18.88
CA ARG A 349 -14.67 11.93 18.38
C ARG A 349 -14.22 10.53 18.83
N SER A 350 -13.06 10.41 19.47
CA SER A 350 -12.52 9.14 19.95
C SER A 350 -12.85 8.89 21.42
N ARG A 351 -13.11 7.63 21.76
CA ARG A 351 -13.54 7.18 23.09
C ARG A 351 -13.02 5.79 23.40
N LEU A 352 -12.58 5.57 24.63
CA LEU A 352 -12.24 4.27 25.15
C LEU A 352 -13.24 3.89 26.23
N PHE A 353 -13.80 2.70 26.10
CA PHE A 353 -14.73 2.12 27.06
C PHE A 353 -14.08 0.90 27.72
N LYS A 354 -14.18 0.80 29.04
CA LYS A 354 -13.94 -0.44 29.79
C LYS A 354 -15.24 -1.24 29.79
N VAL A 355 -15.15 -2.54 29.49
CA VAL A 355 -16.30 -3.43 29.45
C VAL A 355 -16.59 -3.94 30.85
N ARG A 356 -17.75 -3.58 31.39
CA ARG A 356 -18.28 -4.16 32.62
C ARG A 356 -18.87 -5.53 32.32
N ARG A 357 -18.52 -6.52 33.14
CA ARG A 357 -19.34 -7.73 33.23
C ARG A 357 -20.66 -7.33 33.88
N LEU A 358 -21.75 -7.44 33.14
CA LEU A 358 -23.08 -7.39 33.75
C LEU A 358 -23.15 -8.60 34.67
N GLY A 359 -23.14 -8.37 35.98
CA GLY A 359 -23.40 -9.43 36.93
C GLY A 359 -24.78 -10.00 36.63
N ILE A 360 -24.89 -11.32 36.57
CA ILE A 360 -26.18 -11.95 36.87
C ILE A 360 -26.51 -11.44 38.28
N PRO A 361 -27.67 -10.81 38.56
CA PRO A 361 -28.05 -10.53 39.92
C PRO A 361 -27.97 -11.86 40.65
N THR A 362 -27.01 -11.97 41.56
CA THR A 362 -26.84 -13.16 42.38
C THR A 362 -28.16 -13.35 43.10
N TRP A 363 -28.92 -14.38 42.71
CA TRP A 363 -30.00 -14.90 43.54
C TRP A 363 -29.32 -15.27 44.86
N LYS A 364 -29.48 -14.41 45.87
CA LYS A 364 -29.11 -14.76 47.23
C LYS A 364 -30.06 -15.87 47.62
N VAL A 365 -29.56 -17.09 47.70
CA VAL A 365 -30.25 -18.20 48.36
C VAL A 365 -30.19 -17.91 49.87
N THR A 366 -31.01 -16.97 50.32
CA THR A 366 -31.23 -16.70 51.75
C THR A 366 -32.71 -16.44 52.04
N ASP A 367 -33.61 -17.09 51.29
CA ASP A 367 -35.05 -17.18 51.62
C ASP A 367 -35.56 -18.59 51.23
N LEU A 368 -34.96 -19.62 51.82
CA LEU A 368 -35.57 -20.95 51.98
C LEU A 368 -35.49 -21.36 53.45
#